data_AF-A0A2T5X8K8-F1
#
_entry.id   AF-A0A2T5X8K8-F1
#
_cell.length_a   1.000
_cell.length_b   1.000
_cell.length_c   1.000
_cell.angle_alpha   90.00
_cell.angle_beta   90.00
_cell.angle_gamma   90.00
#
_symmetry.space_group_name_H-M   'P 1'
#
loop_
_entity.id
_entity.type
_entity.pdbx_description
1 polymer ?
#
loop_
_entity_poly.entity_id
_entity_poly.type
_entity_poly.pdbx_seq_one_letter_code
_entity_poly.pdbx_strand_id
1 'polypeptide(L)'
;MTLPLRFPRIAAVAAVALAATMLSGCTTVSTLVSLANPDASPTESALPDVPPTGLVNLDVGDCYIDSALVDSNADTDPVVACTEPHNGEIYFTITLEGEEYPLKETLAEQGVTGCKAAFADFVGLEFELSHLDFRYLYPTDTSWSNGDREIDCVVFDPSTGLTTGTLAGSER
;
A
#
# COMPACT_ATOMS: atom_id res chain seq x y z
N MET A 1 -44.48 -50.41 -31.61
CA MET A 1 -43.96 -51.32 -32.65
C MET A 1 -42.44 -51.33 -32.52
N THR A 2 -41.89 -52.18 -31.65
CA THR A 2 -41.39 -53.54 -31.95
C THR A 2 -40.00 -53.55 -32.61
N LEU A 3 -38.99 -53.74 -31.75
CA LEU A 3 -37.61 -54.18 -32.04
C LEU A 3 -37.62 -55.55 -32.77
N PRO A 4 -36.67 -55.86 -33.68
CA PRO A 4 -35.58 -56.80 -33.32
C PRO A 4 -34.24 -56.50 -34.07
N LEU A 5 -33.07 -56.49 -33.42
CA LEU A 5 -32.20 -57.61 -32.97
C LEU A 5 -31.47 -58.41 -34.08
N ARG A 6 -30.15 -58.60 -33.85
CA ARG A 6 -29.23 -59.75 -34.16
C ARG A 6 -28.03 -59.37 -35.04
N PHE A 7 -26.78 -59.27 -34.51
CA PHE A 7 -25.78 -60.31 -34.12
C PHE A 7 -25.51 -61.34 -35.24
N PRO A 8 -24.26 -61.73 -35.61
CA PRO A 8 -23.18 -62.28 -34.73
C PRO A 8 -21.72 -61.86 -35.10
N ARG A 9 -20.76 -61.78 -34.17
CA ARG A 9 -19.74 -62.78 -33.70
C ARG A 9 -18.80 -63.40 -34.77
N ILE A 10 -17.52 -63.55 -34.34
CA ILE A 10 -16.43 -64.48 -34.79
C ILE A 10 -15.39 -63.74 -35.68
N ALA A 11 -14.15 -63.43 -35.29
CA ALA A 11 -13.02 -64.10 -34.58
C ALA A 11 -11.85 -64.42 -35.55
N ALA A 12 -10.66 -64.57 -34.97
CA ALA A 12 -9.34 -64.95 -35.53
C ALA A 12 -8.49 -63.75 -36.02
N VAL A 13 -7.46 -63.28 -35.30
CA VAL A 13 -6.21 -63.88 -34.78
C VAL A 13 -5.17 -64.16 -35.88
N ALA A 14 -3.93 -63.73 -35.55
CA ALA A 14 -2.62 -63.96 -36.18
C ALA A 14 -2.15 -62.85 -37.15
N ALA A 15 -0.91 -62.36 -37.12
CA ALA A 15 0.31 -62.97 -36.62
C ALA A 15 1.32 -61.95 -36.07
N VAL A 16 2.09 -62.48 -35.11
CA VAL A 16 3.29 -61.99 -34.46
C VAL A 16 4.41 -61.68 -35.47
N ALA A 17 5.13 -60.58 -35.28
CA ALA A 17 6.58 -60.55 -35.50
C ALA A 17 7.25 -59.45 -34.66
N LEU A 18 8.04 -59.91 -33.69
CA LEU A 18 8.94 -59.15 -32.84
C LEU A 18 9.99 -58.39 -33.66
N ALA A 19 10.28 -57.15 -33.27
CA ALA A 19 11.67 -56.66 -33.24
C ALA A 19 11.77 -55.55 -32.20
N ALA A 20 12.46 -55.87 -31.11
CA ALA A 20 12.78 -54.99 -30.01
C ALA A 20 13.78 -53.90 -30.44
N THR A 21 13.47 -52.65 -30.15
CA THR A 21 14.47 -51.59 -30.02
C THR A 21 14.22 -50.80 -28.75
N MET A 22 15.03 -51.16 -27.75
CA MET A 22 15.62 -50.34 -26.68
C MET A 22 14.72 -49.41 -25.82
N LEU A 23 14.89 -49.62 -24.52
CA LEU A 23 14.13 -49.15 -23.38
C LEU A 23 14.47 -47.70 -22.97
N SER A 24 13.46 -47.01 -22.41
CA SER A 24 13.54 -45.84 -21.52
C SER A 24 13.45 -44.44 -22.15
N GLY A 25 12.23 -44.05 -22.52
CA GLY A 25 11.80 -42.66 -22.62
C GLY A 25 10.49 -42.43 -21.87
N CYS A 26 10.56 -42.16 -20.56
CA CYS A 26 9.48 -41.48 -19.85
C CYS A 26 9.53 -40.01 -20.30
N THR A 27 8.45 -39.32 -20.71
CA THR A 27 7.38 -38.86 -19.82
C THR A 27 6.33 -38.08 -20.62
N THR A 28 5.08 -38.38 -20.30
CA THR A 28 3.89 -37.53 -20.22
C THR A 28 3.86 -36.15 -20.92
N VAL A 29 2.94 -36.08 -21.89
CA VAL A 29 2.02 -34.93 -22.11
C VAL A 29 1.74 -34.18 -20.81
N SER A 30 2.18 -32.93 -20.76
CA SER A 30 1.46 -31.81 -20.17
C SER A 30 2.17 -30.54 -20.61
N THR A 31 1.73 -30.04 -21.76
CA THR A 31 1.88 -28.63 -22.11
C THR A 31 1.34 -27.77 -20.97
N LEU A 32 2.09 -26.71 -20.63
CA LEU A 32 1.74 -25.59 -19.74
C LEU A 32 2.01 -25.81 -18.24
N VAL A 33 3.28 -26.01 -17.87
CA VAL A 33 3.76 -25.68 -16.52
C VAL A 33 5.07 -24.89 -16.62
N SER A 34 5.09 -23.77 -15.89
CA SER A 34 6.27 -23.04 -15.42
C SER A 34 7.27 -22.52 -16.44
N LEU A 35 6.98 -21.34 -17.00
CA LEU A 35 7.95 -20.23 -16.87
C LEU A 35 7.80 -19.64 -15.47
N ALA A 36 8.11 -20.44 -14.46
CA ALA A 36 8.36 -19.95 -13.12
C ALA A 36 9.78 -19.39 -13.18
N ASN A 37 9.90 -18.06 -13.23
CA ASN A 37 11.09 -17.40 -12.71
C ASN A 37 11.09 -17.63 -11.20
N PRO A 38 11.99 -18.42 -10.60
CA PRO A 38 12.09 -18.54 -9.15
C PRO A 38 12.75 -17.31 -8.49
N ASP A 39 12.75 -16.15 -9.16
CA ASP A 39 13.39 -14.92 -8.70
C ASP A 39 12.48 -13.68 -8.84
N ALA A 40 11.17 -13.90 -8.96
CA ALA A 40 10.23 -12.85 -8.63
C ALA A 40 10.07 -12.87 -7.10
N SER A 41 11.03 -12.24 -6.40
CA SER A 41 10.74 -11.74 -5.05
C SER A 41 9.40 -11.00 -5.12
N PRO A 42 8.46 -11.23 -4.19
CA PRO A 42 7.33 -10.33 -4.08
C PRO A 42 7.95 -8.95 -3.96
N THR A 43 7.59 -8.06 -4.87
CA THR A 43 7.87 -6.64 -4.69
C THR A 43 7.13 -6.29 -3.42
N GLU A 44 7.87 -6.33 -2.31
CA GLU A 44 7.54 -5.66 -1.08
C GLU A 44 7.00 -4.33 -1.54
N SER A 45 5.70 -4.13 -1.37
CA SER A 45 5.09 -2.84 -1.64
C SER A 45 5.88 -1.92 -0.76
N ALA A 46 6.79 -1.16 -1.39
CA ALA A 46 7.52 -0.11 -0.74
C ALA A 46 6.44 0.88 -0.35
N LEU A 47 5.91 0.68 0.87
CA LEU A 47 5.20 1.71 1.59
C LEU A 47 6.08 2.96 1.45
N PRO A 48 5.50 4.11 1.06
CA PRO A 48 6.27 5.34 1.03
C PRO A 48 7.00 5.46 2.37
N ASP A 49 8.29 5.78 2.30
CA ASP A 49 9.19 5.89 3.45
C ASP A 49 8.76 7.14 4.23
N VAL A 50 7.68 7.02 5.00
CA VAL A 50 7.18 8.09 5.86
C VAL A 50 8.03 8.05 7.12
N PRO A 51 8.84 9.10 7.40
CA PRO A 51 9.62 9.17 8.62
C PRO A 51 8.65 9.19 9.80
N PRO A 52 8.82 8.30 10.79
CA PRO A 52 7.87 8.24 11.88
C PRO A 52 8.18 9.37 12.88
N THR A 53 7.25 10.30 13.03
CA THR A 53 7.39 11.48 13.90
C THR A 53 6.96 11.15 15.32
N GLY A 54 7.90 10.73 16.16
CA GLY A 54 7.61 10.30 17.53
C GLY A 54 7.79 11.37 18.61
N LEU A 55 8.09 12.64 18.26
CA LEU A 55 8.59 13.64 19.22
C LEU A 55 7.91 15.01 19.19
N VAL A 56 6.97 15.25 18.27
CA VAL A 56 6.27 16.54 18.16
C VAL A 56 4.78 16.28 18.03
N ASN A 57 3.99 16.88 18.92
CA ASN A 57 2.54 16.96 18.77
C ASN A 57 2.25 18.01 17.70
N LEU A 58 1.62 17.62 16.60
CA LEU A 58 1.18 18.52 15.55
C LEU A 58 -0.35 18.56 15.59
N ASP A 59 -0.92 19.75 15.75
CA ASP A 59 -2.37 19.91 15.79
C ASP A 59 -2.93 20.26 14.40
N VAL A 60 -4.21 19.95 14.16
CA VAL A 60 -4.89 20.36 12.91
C VAL A 60 -4.79 21.88 12.72
N GLY A 61 -4.27 22.29 11.56
CA GLY A 61 -3.97 23.67 11.20
C GLY A 61 -2.50 24.07 11.37
N ASP A 62 -1.67 23.21 11.96
CA ASP A 62 -0.24 23.47 12.07
C ASP A 62 0.45 23.30 10.71
N CYS A 63 1.24 24.31 10.36
CA CYS A 63 2.12 24.31 9.21
C CYS A 63 3.55 24.05 9.66
N TYR A 64 4.30 23.21 8.96
CA TYR A 64 5.61 22.78 9.47
C TYR A 64 6.68 22.59 8.38
N ILE A 65 7.93 22.57 8.83
CA ILE A 65 9.11 22.30 8.00
C ILE A 65 9.61 20.87 8.25
N ASP A 66 9.73 20.08 7.19
CA ASP A 66 10.15 18.67 7.29
C ASP A 66 11.56 18.54 7.90
N SER A 67 12.48 19.46 7.59
CA SER A 67 13.85 19.39 8.12
C SER A 67 13.92 19.52 9.64
N ALA A 68 12.94 20.17 10.26
CA ALA A 68 12.86 20.30 11.71
C ALA A 68 12.31 19.03 12.40
N LEU A 69 11.68 18.11 11.66
CA LEU A 69 11.23 16.83 12.19
C LEU A 69 12.34 15.79 12.32
N VAL A 70 13.40 15.91 11.52
CA VAL A 70 14.55 14.98 11.50
C VAL A 70 15.70 15.45 12.38
N ASP A 71 15.73 16.72 12.75
CA ASP A 71 16.74 17.27 13.66
C ASP A 71 16.44 16.82 15.10
N SER A 72 17.15 15.78 15.53
CA SER A 72 17.09 15.21 16.90
C SER A 72 17.43 16.18 18.06
N ASN A 73 17.70 17.45 17.76
CA ASN A 73 17.77 18.50 18.77
C ASN A 73 16.32 18.90 19.09
N ALA A 74 15.76 18.33 20.15
CA ALA A 74 14.40 18.59 20.66
C ALA A 74 14.08 20.07 21.00
N ASP A 75 14.97 21.01 20.67
CA ASP A 75 14.84 22.44 20.92
C ASP A 75 14.29 23.23 19.71
N THR A 76 14.14 22.61 18.53
CA THR A 76 13.55 23.27 17.36
C THR A 76 12.11 22.77 17.17
N ASP A 77 11.15 23.64 17.47
CA ASP A 77 9.75 23.43 17.10
C ASP A 77 9.62 23.42 15.57
N PRO A 78 9.13 22.34 14.94
CA PRO A 78 8.96 22.29 13.49
C PRO A 78 7.79 23.13 13.00
N VAL A 79 6.89 23.57 13.88
CA VAL A 79 5.72 24.38 13.55
C VAL A 79 6.15 25.81 13.24
N VAL A 80 5.67 26.32 12.11
CA VAL A 80 5.88 27.68 11.64
C VAL A 80 4.53 28.33 11.31
N ALA A 81 4.49 29.65 11.23
CA ALA A 81 3.29 30.31 10.76
C ALA A 81 3.01 29.89 9.31
N CYS A 82 1.77 29.55 8.97
CA CYS A 82 1.42 29.17 7.58
C CYS A 82 1.73 30.28 6.55
N THR A 83 1.82 31.54 6.98
CA THR A 83 2.25 32.66 6.12
C THR A 83 3.74 32.66 5.81
N GLU A 84 4.52 31.80 6.44
CA GLU A 84 5.91 31.52 6.09
C GLU A 84 5.97 30.30 5.16
N PRO A 85 7.05 30.16 4.36
CA PRO A 85 7.27 28.95 3.56
C PRO A 85 7.27 27.71 4.46
N HIS A 86 6.49 26.67 4.10
CA HIS A 86 6.40 25.41 4.84
C HIS A 86 6.17 24.21 3.90
N ASN A 87 6.46 23.00 4.38
CA ASN A 87 6.39 21.77 3.58
C ASN A 87 5.04 21.06 3.64
N GLY A 88 4.24 21.32 4.66
CA GLY A 88 2.92 20.70 4.81
C GLY A 88 2.10 21.34 5.92
N GLU A 89 0.80 21.05 5.89
CA GLU A 89 -0.17 21.48 6.89
C GLU A 89 -0.98 20.27 7.37
N ILE A 90 -1.16 20.14 8.68
CA ILE A 90 -2.01 19.10 9.25
C ILE A 90 -3.47 19.47 9.00
N TYR A 91 -4.21 18.59 8.34
CA TYR A 91 -5.62 18.86 8.03
C TYR A 91 -6.60 17.95 8.78
N PHE A 92 -6.13 16.81 9.27
CA PHE A 92 -6.96 15.85 9.96
C PHE A 92 -6.12 14.93 10.83
N THR A 93 -6.70 14.46 11.93
CA THR A 93 -6.05 13.49 12.82
C THR A 93 -7.00 12.33 13.07
N ILE A 94 -6.49 11.12 12.90
CA ILE A 94 -7.20 9.87 13.20
C ILE A 94 -6.74 9.39 14.57
N THR A 95 -7.67 9.26 15.52
CA THR A 95 -7.37 8.64 16.81
C THR A 95 -7.41 7.11 16.70
N LEU A 96 -6.34 6.48 17.15
CA LEU A 96 -6.15 5.03 17.21
C LEU A 96 -6.53 4.50 18.59
N GLU A 97 -7.04 3.27 18.60
CA GLU A 97 -7.42 2.56 19.81
C GLU A 97 -6.50 1.36 20.04
N GLY A 98 -6.32 0.97 21.31
CA GLY A 98 -5.61 -0.24 21.68
C GLY A 98 -4.40 -0.02 22.59
N GLU A 99 -4.00 -1.10 23.24
CA GLU A 99 -2.85 -1.13 24.15
C GLU A 99 -1.57 -1.54 23.42
N GLU A 100 -1.65 -2.55 22.55
CA GLU A 100 -0.51 -3.07 21.76
C GLU A 100 -0.31 -2.25 20.49
N TYR A 101 0.95 -2.03 20.11
CA TYR A 101 1.29 -1.32 18.87
C TYR A 101 0.82 -2.13 17.65
N PRO A 102 -0.02 -1.55 16.76
CA PRO A 102 -0.53 -2.27 15.60
C PRO A 102 0.56 -2.65 14.59
N LEU A 103 0.25 -3.58 13.71
CA LEU A 103 1.10 -3.83 12.54
C LEU A 103 1.20 -2.56 11.69
N LYS A 104 2.39 -2.30 11.13
CA LYS A 104 2.65 -1.10 10.33
C LYS A 104 1.73 -1.01 9.10
N GLU A 105 1.42 -2.16 8.50
CA GLU A 105 0.49 -2.25 7.38
C GLU A 105 -0.93 -1.81 7.76
N THR A 106 -1.36 -2.11 8.99
CA THR A 106 -2.65 -1.68 9.54
C THR A 106 -2.68 -0.18 9.81
N LEU A 107 -1.57 0.42 10.26
CA LEU A 107 -1.45 1.88 10.40
C LEU A 107 -1.48 2.57 9.04
N ALA A 108 -0.73 2.04 8.07
CA ALA A 108 -0.67 2.57 6.72
C ALA A 108 -2.03 2.54 6.01
N GLU A 109 -2.77 1.43 6.11
CA GLU A 109 -4.11 1.31 5.52
C GLU A 109 -5.10 2.31 6.13
N GLN A 110 -5.04 2.50 7.45
CA GLN A 110 -5.85 3.51 8.15
C GLN A 110 -5.49 4.93 7.72
N GLY A 111 -4.20 5.25 7.63
CA GLY A 111 -3.72 6.55 7.17
C GLY A 111 -4.18 6.85 5.75
N VAL A 112 -3.93 5.95 4.79
CA VAL A 112 -4.37 6.13 3.40
C VAL A 112 -5.88 6.35 3.31
N THR A 113 -6.67 5.52 3.99
CA THR A 113 -8.13 5.55 3.90
C THR A 113 -8.71 6.79 4.57
N GLY A 114 -8.30 7.05 5.81
CA GLY A 114 -8.85 8.14 6.62
C GLY A 114 -8.43 9.51 6.10
N CYS A 115 -7.15 9.69 5.77
CA CYS A 115 -6.64 10.95 5.25
C CYS A 115 -7.31 11.30 3.91
N LYS A 116 -7.36 10.35 2.97
CA LYS A 116 -8.06 10.57 1.69
C LYS A 116 -9.53 10.95 1.90
N ALA A 117 -10.23 10.31 2.83
CA ALA A 117 -11.63 10.59 3.10
C ALA A 117 -11.87 12.00 3.68
N ALA A 118 -10.93 12.53 4.47
CA ALA A 118 -11.03 13.85 5.08
C ALA A 118 -10.52 14.99 4.17
N PHE A 119 -9.83 14.66 3.08
CA PHE A 119 -9.12 15.63 2.23
C PHE A 119 -10.03 16.75 1.69
N ALA A 120 -11.16 16.37 1.10
CA ALA A 120 -12.06 17.31 0.43
C ALA A 120 -12.68 18.34 1.38
N ASP A 121 -13.00 17.91 2.61
CA ASP A 121 -13.55 18.78 3.65
C ASP A 121 -12.58 19.89 4.05
N PHE A 122 -11.27 19.62 3.96
CA PHE A 122 -10.24 20.62 4.26
C PHE A 122 -9.88 21.47 3.04
N VAL A 123 -9.49 20.84 1.92
CA VAL A 123 -8.94 21.55 0.74
C VAL A 123 -10.02 22.28 -0.05
N GLY A 124 -11.27 21.80 -0.01
CA GLY A 124 -12.37 22.31 -0.84
C GLY A 124 -12.46 21.65 -2.22
N LEU A 125 -11.60 20.67 -2.52
CA LEU A 125 -11.66 19.85 -3.73
C LEU A 125 -11.48 18.37 -3.41
N GLU A 126 -12.17 17.51 -4.16
CA GLU A 126 -11.92 16.07 -4.15
C GLU A 126 -10.45 15.78 -4.45
N PHE A 127 -9.86 14.80 -3.77
CA PHE A 127 -8.44 14.45 -3.92
C PHE A 127 -8.06 14.19 -5.39
N GLU A 128 -8.90 13.50 -6.15
CA GLU A 128 -8.67 13.19 -7.57
C GLU A 128 -8.69 14.43 -8.49
N LEU A 129 -9.18 15.57 -8.01
CA LEU A 129 -9.28 16.83 -8.77
C LEU A 129 -8.24 17.87 -8.34
N SER A 130 -7.59 17.66 -7.20
CA SER A 130 -6.55 18.55 -6.65
C SER A 130 -5.19 18.27 -7.29
N HIS A 131 -4.33 19.29 -7.40
CA HIS A 131 -2.89 19.06 -7.64
C HIS A 131 -2.07 18.91 -6.36
N LEU A 132 -2.70 19.13 -5.19
CA LEU A 132 -2.09 18.84 -3.89
C LEU A 132 -2.12 17.33 -3.64
N ASP A 133 -1.21 16.87 -2.80
CA ASP A 133 -1.14 15.49 -2.37
C ASP A 133 -1.21 15.42 -0.84
N PHE A 134 -1.39 14.22 -0.29
CA PHE A 134 -1.32 14.00 1.15
C PHE A 134 -0.32 12.91 1.51
N ARG A 135 0.25 13.07 2.70
CA ARG A 135 0.98 12.03 3.42
C ARG A 135 0.34 11.83 4.78
N TYR A 136 0.68 10.75 5.46
CA TYR A 136 0.18 10.46 6.78
C TYR A 136 1.36 10.13 7.68
N LEU A 137 1.40 10.70 8.87
CA LEU A 137 2.37 10.41 9.92
C LEU A 137 1.70 9.48 10.91
N TYR A 138 2.34 8.38 11.30
CA TYR A 138 1.77 7.44 12.27
C TYR A 138 2.77 7.19 13.41
N PRO A 139 2.31 6.69 14.57
CA PRO A 139 3.15 6.54 15.74
C PRO A 139 4.31 5.59 15.49
N THR A 140 5.45 5.79 16.15
CA THR A 140 6.46 4.74 16.30
C THR A 140 6.07 3.78 17.43
N ASP A 141 6.71 2.61 17.50
CA ASP A 141 6.68 1.76 18.72
C ASP A 141 7.04 2.57 19.99
N THR A 142 8.00 3.48 19.86
CA THR A 142 8.48 4.33 20.96
C THR A 142 7.44 5.37 21.38
N SER A 143 6.89 6.14 20.45
CA SER A 143 5.88 7.16 20.76
C SER A 143 4.58 6.51 21.23
N TRP A 144 4.19 5.37 20.66
CA TRP A 144 3.06 4.57 21.14
C TRP A 144 3.23 4.14 22.59
N SER A 145 4.43 3.69 22.97
CA SER A 145 4.74 3.35 24.37
C SER A 145 4.64 4.56 25.31
N ASN A 146 4.75 5.79 24.77
CA ASN A 146 4.58 7.05 25.48
C ASN A 146 3.16 7.63 25.40
N GLY A 147 2.21 6.93 24.76
CA GLY A 147 0.81 7.31 24.69
C GLY A 147 0.36 7.99 23.39
N ASP A 148 1.24 8.12 22.39
CA ASP A 148 0.85 8.59 21.06
C ASP A 148 -0.11 7.58 20.41
N ARG A 149 -1.27 8.08 20.00
CA ARG A 149 -2.37 7.31 19.42
C ARG A 149 -2.92 8.01 18.18
N GLU A 150 -2.11 8.77 17.47
CA GLU A 150 -2.60 9.64 16.42
C GLU A 150 -1.96 9.30 15.06
N ILE A 151 -2.78 9.27 14.01
CA ILE A 151 -2.29 9.37 12.63
C ILE A 151 -2.63 10.77 12.13
N ASP A 152 -1.61 11.56 11.83
CA ASP A 152 -1.78 12.91 11.33
C ASP A 152 -1.72 12.94 9.81
N CYS A 153 -2.76 13.50 9.22
CA CYS A 153 -2.90 13.69 7.79
C CYS A 153 -2.34 15.05 7.40
N VAL A 154 -1.35 15.03 6.53
CA VAL A 154 -0.63 16.22 6.08
C VAL A 154 -0.95 16.47 4.62
N VAL A 155 -1.40 17.66 4.28
CA VAL A 155 -1.55 18.11 2.89
C VAL A 155 -0.32 18.90 2.48
N PHE A 156 0.13 18.73 1.23
CA PHE A 156 1.29 19.44 0.71
C PHE A 156 1.21 19.65 -0.81
N ASP A 157 2.06 20.56 -1.31
CA ASP A 157 2.22 20.79 -2.74
C ASP A 157 3.41 19.96 -3.29
N PRO A 158 3.15 18.88 -4.06
CA PRO A 158 4.22 18.04 -4.60
C PRO A 158 5.02 18.72 -5.71
N SER A 159 4.52 19.81 -6.31
CA SER A 159 5.15 20.48 -7.44
C SER A 159 6.26 21.44 -7.01
N THR A 160 6.09 22.10 -5.86
CA THR A 160 7.04 23.09 -5.33
C THR A 160 7.80 22.58 -4.11
N GLY A 161 7.25 21.63 -3.36
CA GLY A 161 7.77 21.14 -2.08
C GLY A 161 7.67 22.14 -0.93
N LEU A 162 7.42 23.43 -1.22
CA LEU A 162 7.15 24.49 -0.26
C LEU A 162 5.92 25.29 -0.68
N THR A 163 5.09 25.66 0.28
CA THR A 163 3.94 26.52 0.05
C THR A 163 3.86 27.65 1.06
N THR A 164 2.94 28.58 0.86
CA THR A 164 2.72 29.73 1.74
C THR A 164 1.24 30.07 1.76
N GLY A 165 0.73 30.39 2.94
CA GLY A 165 -0.69 30.41 3.25
C GLY A 165 -1.19 29.01 3.63
N THR A 166 -2.32 28.96 4.34
CA THR A 166 -3.02 27.70 4.59
C THR A 166 -3.54 27.11 3.27
N LEU A 167 -3.58 25.78 3.21
CA LEU A 167 -4.18 24.98 2.15
C LEU A 167 -5.67 24.72 2.40
N ALA A 168 -6.19 25.08 3.56
CA ALA A 168 -7.62 25.02 3.88
C ALA A 168 -8.44 25.88 2.91
N GLY A 169 -9.41 25.27 2.24
CA GLY A 169 -10.28 25.93 1.26
C GLY A 169 -9.53 26.56 0.09
N SER A 170 -8.31 26.10 -0.20
CA SER A 170 -7.48 26.68 -1.25
C SER A 170 -7.99 26.35 -2.66
N GLU A 171 -8.81 25.30 -2.80
CA GLU A 171 -9.32 24.80 -4.07
C GLU A 171 -8.21 24.60 -5.12
N ARG A 172 -7.05 24.15 -4.64
CA ARG A 172 -5.84 23.84 -5.40
C ARG A 172 -5.82 22.37 -5.74
#